data_AF-A0A7L4FIL7-F1
#
_entry.id   AF-A0A7L4FIL7-F1
#
_cell.length_a   1.000
_cell.length_b   1.000
_cell.length_c   1.000
_cell.angle_alpha   90.00
_cell.angle_beta   90.00
_cell.angle_gamma   90.00
#
_symmetry.space_group_name_H-M   'P 1'
#
loop_
_entity.id
_entity.type
_entity.pdbx_description
1 polymer ?
#
loop_
_entity_poly.entity_id
_entity_poly.type
_entity_poly.pdbx_seq_one_letter_code
_entity_poly.pdbx_strand_id
1 'polypeptide(L)'
;VEQHGVVDGIYRLSGVSSNIQRLRQEFEGTGCPDLRRDIYLQDIHCVSSLLKSYFRELPNPLLTYQLYDKFAVSVPPRVPQCPQPRVALVTPVVPQDAVATQLEEARLVKIKEVLKELPPPHYR
;
A
#
# COMPACT_ATOMS: atom_id res chain seq x y z
N VAL A 1 6.36 -3.84 -12.95
CA VAL A 1 6.29 -2.53 -12.25
C VAL A 1 7.66 -2.10 -11.77
N GLU A 2 8.39 -2.90 -10.99
CA GLU A 2 9.71 -2.48 -10.48
C GLU A 2 10.72 -2.12 -11.59
N GLN A 3 10.73 -2.87 -12.69
CA GLN A 3 11.67 -2.67 -13.80
C GLN A 3 11.34 -1.47 -14.71
N HIS A 4 10.05 -1.13 -14.88
CA HIS A 4 9.59 -0.18 -15.91
C HIS A 4 8.60 0.88 -15.39
N GLY A 5 8.24 0.82 -14.11
CA GLY A 5 7.16 1.60 -13.49
C GLY A 5 7.65 2.64 -12.49
N VAL A 6 8.94 2.95 -12.49
CA VAL A 6 9.49 4.12 -11.77
C VAL A 6 9.15 5.37 -12.59
N VAL A 7 7.87 5.69 -12.64
CA VAL A 7 7.26 6.81 -13.37
C VAL A 7 6.38 7.61 -12.41
N ASP A 8 6.04 8.85 -12.76
CA ASP A 8 5.20 9.66 -11.89
C ASP A 8 3.82 9.01 -11.66
N GLY A 9 3.35 9.07 -10.42
CA GLY A 9 2.01 8.61 -10.07
C GLY A 9 1.78 7.11 -10.22
N ILE A 10 2.81 6.26 -10.20
CA ILE A 10 2.60 4.81 -10.11
C ILE A 10 1.72 4.48 -8.87
N TYR A 11 0.75 3.57 -9.05
CA TYR A 11 -0.32 3.27 -8.09
C TYR A 11 -1.32 4.41 -7.78
N ARG A 12 -0.99 5.69 -7.98
CA ARG A 12 -1.92 6.83 -7.85
C ARG A 12 -2.80 6.99 -9.08
N LEU A 13 -2.19 6.98 -10.27
CA LEU A 13 -2.88 7.06 -11.56
C LEU A 13 -3.46 5.70 -11.94
N SER A 14 -4.55 5.73 -12.70
CA SER A 14 -5.20 4.54 -13.25
C SER A 14 -4.76 4.34 -14.70
N GLY A 15 -4.45 3.11 -15.08
CA GLY A 15 -4.26 2.76 -16.49
C GLY A 15 -5.56 2.74 -17.27
N VAL A 16 -5.43 2.55 -18.59
CA VAL A 16 -6.56 2.52 -19.52
C VAL A 16 -7.42 1.29 -19.24
N SER A 17 -8.73 1.49 -19.05
CA SER A 17 -9.68 0.43 -18.67
C SER A 17 -9.68 -0.77 -19.62
N SER A 18 -9.55 -0.55 -20.93
CA SER A 18 -9.47 -1.63 -21.93
C SER A 18 -8.21 -2.47 -21.79
N ASN A 19 -7.05 -1.85 -21.52
CA ASN A 19 -5.79 -2.55 -21.26
C ASN A 19 -5.87 -3.36 -19.95
N ILE A 20 -6.49 -2.81 -18.91
CA ILE A 20 -6.72 -3.52 -17.63
C ILE A 20 -7.59 -4.75 -17.86
N GLN A 21 -8.71 -4.63 -18.58
CA GLN A 21 -9.59 -5.76 -18.86
C GLN A 21 -8.93 -6.82 -19.74
N ARG A 22 -8.17 -6.39 -20.76
CA ARG A 22 -7.40 -7.31 -21.60
C ARG A 22 -6.39 -8.10 -20.77
N LEU A 23 -5.60 -7.40 -19.96
CA LEU A 23 -4.58 -8.05 -19.13
C LEU A 23 -5.22 -9.01 -18.11
N ARG A 24 -6.37 -8.64 -17.53
CA ARG A 24 -7.15 -9.53 -16.67
C ARG A 24 -7.53 -10.82 -17.38
N GLN A 25 -8.10 -10.74 -18.59
CA GLN A 25 -8.48 -11.93 -19.37
C GLN A 25 -7.27 -12.82 -19.68
N GLU A 26 -6.11 -12.21 -19.96
CA GLU A 26 -4.87 -12.97 -20.20
C GLU A 26 -4.41 -13.73 -18.94
N PHE A 27 -4.61 -13.17 -17.73
CA PHE A 27 -4.35 -13.86 -16.46
C PHE A 27 -5.41 -14.90 -16.08
N GLU A 28 -6.66 -14.73 -16.50
CA GLU A 28 -7.75 -15.69 -16.26
C GLU A 28 -7.66 -16.92 -17.18
N GLY A 29 -6.92 -16.82 -18.29
CA GLY A 29 -6.60 -17.94 -19.17
C GLY A 29 -5.58 -18.91 -18.57
N THR A 30 -5.13 -19.88 -19.37
CA THR A 30 -4.15 -20.91 -18.95
C THR A 30 -2.68 -20.46 -19.00
N GLY A 31 -2.41 -19.20 -19.34
CA GLY A 31 -1.05 -18.70 -19.58
C GLY A 31 -0.63 -17.59 -18.63
N CYS A 32 0.68 -17.44 -18.44
CA CYS A 32 1.24 -16.23 -17.84
C CYS A 32 1.34 -15.15 -18.92
N PRO A 33 0.64 -14.00 -18.80
CA PRO A 33 0.77 -12.93 -19.78
C PRO A 33 2.19 -12.39 -19.83
N ASP A 34 2.66 -12.09 -21.04
CA ASP A 34 3.91 -11.36 -21.22
C ASP A 34 3.69 -9.86 -20.97
N LEU A 35 4.14 -9.41 -19.80
CA LEU A 35 4.07 -8.01 -19.38
C LEU A 35 5.06 -7.09 -20.11
N ARG A 36 5.97 -7.63 -20.93
CA ARG A 36 6.96 -6.84 -21.70
C ARG A 36 6.44 -6.38 -23.06
N ARG A 37 5.21 -6.74 -23.42
CA ARG A 37 4.56 -6.28 -24.65
C ARG A 37 4.40 -4.76 -24.62
N ASP A 38 4.59 -4.12 -25.77
CA ASP A 38 4.54 -2.65 -25.90
C ASP A 38 3.26 -2.04 -25.32
N ILE A 39 2.13 -2.72 -25.51
CA ILE A 39 0.82 -2.29 -24.98
C ILE A 39 0.82 -2.04 -23.47
N TYR A 40 1.62 -2.81 -22.70
CA TYR A 40 1.71 -2.71 -21.25
C TYR A 40 2.86 -1.83 -20.79
N LEU A 41 3.92 -1.70 -21.61
CA LEU A 41 5.01 -0.77 -21.34
C LEU A 41 4.59 0.68 -21.56
N GLN A 42 3.75 0.94 -22.58
CA GLN A 42 3.19 2.26 -22.85
C GLN A 42 2.14 2.68 -21.81
N ASP A 43 1.46 1.72 -21.18
CA ASP A 43 0.47 1.94 -20.13
C ASP A 43 0.80 1.13 -18.87
N ILE A 44 1.96 1.41 -18.27
CA ILE A 44 2.42 0.70 -17.06
C ILE A 44 1.43 0.83 -15.88
N HIS A 45 0.60 1.88 -15.89
CA HIS A 45 -0.45 2.07 -14.91
C HIS A 45 -1.51 0.96 -14.97
N CYS A 46 -1.76 0.33 -16.12
CA CYS A 46 -2.72 -0.78 -16.23
C CYS A 46 -2.28 -2.00 -15.40
N VAL A 47 -0.98 -2.31 -15.40
CA VAL A 47 -0.40 -3.40 -14.60
C VAL A 47 -0.58 -3.12 -13.11
N SER A 48 -0.29 -1.88 -12.69
CA SER A 48 -0.49 -1.46 -11.29
C SER A 48 -1.96 -1.45 -10.88
N SER A 49 -2.87 -1.05 -11.79
CA SER A 49 -4.31 -1.07 -11.56
C SER A 49 -4.85 -2.47 -11.41
N LEU A 50 -4.41 -3.41 -12.26
CA LEU A 50 -4.81 -4.81 -12.15
C LEU A 50 -4.34 -5.42 -10.84
N LEU A 51 -3.08 -5.19 -10.45
CA LEU A 51 -2.54 -5.65 -9.17
C LEU A 51 -3.35 -5.11 -7.98
N LYS A 52 -3.74 -3.83 -8.00
CA LYS A 52 -4.63 -3.26 -6.99
C LYS A 52 -6.00 -3.94 -6.98
N SER A 53 -6.58 -4.20 -8.15
CA SER A 53 -7.88 -4.87 -8.28
C SER A 53 -7.84 -6.28 -7.68
N TYR A 54 -6.77 -7.03 -7.98
CA TYR A 54 -6.55 -8.37 -7.44
C TYR A 54 -6.64 -8.39 -5.91
N PHE A 55 -5.91 -7.50 -5.21
CA PHE A 55 -5.97 -7.44 -3.75
C PHE A 55 -7.34 -7.03 -3.20
N ARG A 56 -8.10 -6.22 -3.93
CA ARG A 56 -9.46 -5.78 -3.53
C ARG A 56 -10.52 -6.86 -3.74
N GLU A 57 -10.31 -7.74 -4.71
CA GLU A 57 -11.23 -8.81 -5.08
C GLU A 57 -11.02 -10.09 -4.27
N LEU A 58 -9.97 -10.15 -3.45
CA LEU A 58 -9.75 -11.28 -2.54
C LEU A 58 -10.96 -11.44 -1.59
N PRO A 59 -11.47 -12.67 -1.40
CA PRO A 59 -12.55 -12.94 -0.45
C PRO A 59 -12.22 -12.49 0.98
N ASN A 60 -10.95 -12.58 1.35
CA ASN A 60 -10.39 -12.06 2.59
C ASN A 60 -9.32 -11.03 2.21
N PRO A 61 -9.38 -9.77 2.70
CA PRO A 61 -8.38 -8.76 2.37
C PRO A 61 -6.98 -9.24 2.77
N LEU A 62 -5.95 -8.67 2.13
CA LEU A 62 -4.56 -9.07 2.34
C LEU A 62 -4.12 -9.08 3.82
N LEU A 63 -4.62 -8.13 4.62
CA LEU A 63 -4.31 -8.03 6.05
C LEU A 63 -5.29 -8.82 6.95
N THR A 64 -6.25 -9.51 6.36
CA THR A 64 -7.32 -10.29 6.99
C THR A 64 -8.23 -9.49 7.92
N TYR A 65 -9.49 -9.91 8.03
CA TYR A 65 -10.42 -9.28 8.97
C TYR A 65 -10.01 -9.48 10.44
N GLN A 66 -9.47 -10.66 10.78
CA GLN A 66 -9.15 -11.04 12.16
C GLN A 66 -8.03 -10.19 12.78
N LEU A 67 -7.11 -9.70 11.95
CA LEU A 67 -5.96 -8.90 12.42
C LEU A 67 -6.18 -7.40 12.30
N TYR A 68 -7.33 -6.96 11.76
CA TYR A 68 -7.57 -5.54 11.47
C TYR A 68 -7.47 -4.67 12.73
N ASP A 69 -8.07 -5.09 13.84
CA ASP A 69 -8.01 -4.36 15.11
C ASP A 69 -6.58 -4.25 15.65
N LYS A 70 -5.79 -5.32 15.50
CA LYS A 70 -4.38 -5.34 15.90
C LYS A 70 -3.55 -4.35 15.07
N PHE A 71 -3.83 -4.25 13.77
CA PHE A 71 -3.22 -3.23 12.92
C PHE A 71 -3.68 -1.81 13.28
N ALA A 72 -4.99 -1.60 13.51
CA ALA A 72 -5.56 -0.30 13.82
C ALA A 72 -4.97 0.29 15.11
N VAL A 73 -4.79 -0.51 16.16
CA VAL A 73 -4.17 -0.08 17.43
C VAL A 73 -2.68 0.23 17.28
N SER A 74 -2.03 -0.34 16.26
CA SER A 74 -0.61 -0.10 15.98
C SER A 74 -0.36 1.22 15.23
N VAL A 75 -1.42 1.81 14.66
CA VAL A 75 -1.40 3.11 14.00
C VAL A 75 -1.91 4.17 14.98
N PRO A 76 -1.26 5.34 15.09
CA PRO A 76 -1.77 6.38 15.97
C PRO A 76 -3.17 6.82 15.54
N PRO A 77 -4.02 7.21 16.49
CA PRO A 77 -5.18 8.02 16.14
C PRO A 77 -4.69 9.24 15.37
N ARG A 78 -5.35 9.56 14.26
CA ARG A 78 -5.08 10.80 13.53
C ARG A 78 -5.24 11.93 14.53
N VAL A 79 -4.15 12.61 14.86
CA VAL A 79 -4.22 13.84 15.66
C VAL A 79 -5.12 14.77 14.87
N PRO A 80 -6.26 15.25 15.42
CA PRO A 80 -7.00 16.31 14.78
C PRO A 80 -5.99 17.42 14.50
N GLN A 81 -5.83 17.83 13.25
CA GLN A 81 -4.99 18.98 12.96
C GLN A 81 -5.62 20.15 13.71
N CYS A 82 -5.07 20.50 14.88
CA CYS A 82 -5.43 21.74 15.55
C CYS A 82 -5.17 22.86 14.53
N PRO A 83 -6.18 23.68 14.16
CA PRO A 83 -5.90 24.88 13.41
C PRO A 83 -4.95 25.71 14.27
N GLN A 84 -3.68 25.84 13.84
CA GLN A 84 -2.67 26.52 14.65
C GLN A 84 -3.07 28.00 14.78
N PRO A 85 -3.31 28.52 15.99
CA PRO A 85 -3.29 29.96 16.19
C PRO A 85 -1.83 30.42 16.07
N ARG A 86 -1.63 31.41 15.21
CA ARG A 86 -0.32 31.91 14.75
C ARG A 86 0.35 32.81 15.80
N VAL A 87 0.50 32.35 17.05
CA VAL A 87 1.19 33.12 18.10
C VAL A 87 2.16 32.25 18.87
N ALA A 88 3.44 32.63 18.78
CA ALA A 88 4.56 31.97 19.41
C ALA A 88 4.47 32.00 20.94
N LEU A 89 4.49 30.82 21.57
CA LEU A 89 4.95 30.68 22.94
C LEU A 89 6.10 29.67 22.93
N VAL A 90 7.29 30.18 23.26
CA VAL A 90 8.53 29.42 23.43
C VAL A 90 8.34 28.35 24.49
N THR A 91 8.09 27.12 24.07
CA THR A 91 8.30 25.91 24.87
C THR A 91 9.75 25.45 24.72
N PRO A 92 10.35 24.80 25.74
CA PRO A 92 11.65 24.19 25.57
C PRO A 92 11.52 23.13 24.47
N VAL A 93 12.36 23.26 23.44
CA VAL A 93 12.47 22.30 22.34
C VAL A 93 13.07 21.02 22.92
N VAL A 94 12.21 20.17 23.49
CA VAL A 94 12.49 18.73 23.48
C VAL A 94 12.61 18.35 22.01
N PRO A 95 13.68 17.69 21.54
CA PRO A 95 13.80 17.33 20.14
C PRO A 95 12.61 16.44 19.77
N GLN A 96 11.60 17.02 19.11
CA GLN A 96 10.36 16.33 18.74
C GLN A 96 10.66 15.12 17.84
N ASP A 97 11.77 15.19 17.11
CA ASP A 97 12.28 14.12 16.26
C ASP A 97 12.66 12.87 17.05
N ALA A 98 13.27 12.98 18.23
CA ALA A 98 13.73 11.81 18.98
C ALA A 98 12.57 10.98 19.56
N VAL A 99 11.53 11.64 20.08
CA VAL A 99 10.34 10.96 20.63
C VAL A 99 9.46 10.40 19.50
N ALA A 100 9.35 11.11 18.38
CA ALA A 100 8.63 10.62 17.20
C ALA A 100 9.32 9.38 16.59
N THR A 101 10.66 9.40 16.49
CA THR A 101 11.45 8.28 15.93
C THR A 101 11.35 7.03 16.81
N GLN A 102 11.47 7.15 18.14
CA GLN A 102 11.31 6.02 19.06
C GLN A 102 9.89 5.44 19.03
N LEU A 103 8.88 6.29 18.86
CA LEU A 103 7.49 5.88 18.73
C LEU A 103 7.20 5.19 17.39
N GLU A 104 7.87 5.59 16.30
CA GLU A 104 7.81 4.90 15.01
C GLU A 104 8.47 3.52 15.06
N GLU A 105 9.64 3.38 15.68
CA GLU A 105 10.32 2.10 15.83
C GLU A 105 9.48 1.10 16.61
N ALA A 106 8.90 1.51 17.75
CA ALA A 106 8.02 0.67 18.55
C ALA A 106 6.76 0.22 17.77
N ARG A 107 6.21 1.09 16.92
CA ARG A 107 5.07 0.75 16.06
C ARG A 107 5.45 -0.25 14.98
N LEU A 108 6.62 -0.08 14.38
CA LEU A 108 7.10 -0.98 13.36
C LEU A 108 7.34 -2.38 13.92
N VAL A 109 7.83 -2.48 15.16
CA VAL A 109 7.93 -3.76 15.90
C VAL A 109 6.54 -4.38 16.05
N LYS A 110 5.55 -3.62 16.52
CA LYS A 110 4.18 -4.12 16.71
C LYS A 110 3.53 -4.58 15.40
N ILE A 111 3.67 -3.80 14.32
CA ILE A 111 3.19 -4.18 12.98
C ILE A 111 3.88 -5.47 12.53
N LYS A 112 5.20 -5.60 12.71
CA LYS A 112 5.96 -6.81 12.37
C LYS A 112 5.49 -8.03 13.16
N GLU A 113 5.11 -7.87 14.42
CA GLU A 113 4.53 -8.96 15.21
C GLU A 113 3.18 -9.41 14.65
N VAL A 114 2.29 -8.47 14.34
CA VAL A 114 0.98 -8.80 13.74
C VAL A 114 1.15 -9.47 12.37
N LEU A 115 2.13 -9.04 11.55
CA LEU A 115 2.43 -9.68 10.27
C LEU A 115 2.86 -11.14 10.40
N LYS A 116 3.45 -11.56 11.52
CA LYS A 116 3.82 -12.97 11.76
C LYS A 116 2.60 -13.87 11.99
N GLU A 117 1.45 -13.29 12.33
CA GLU A 117 0.20 -14.03 12.53
C GLU A 117 -0.59 -14.24 11.22
N LEU A 118 -0.14 -13.66 10.10
CA LEU A 118 -0.80 -13.85 8.81
C LEU A 118 -0.73 -15.32 8.37
N PRO A 119 -1.78 -15.82 7.68
CA PRO A 119 -1.76 -17.16 7.13
C PRO A 119 -0.60 -17.31 6.13
N PRO A 120 -0.05 -18.53 5.99
CA PRO A 120 1.03 -18.79 5.05
C PRO A 120 0.56 -18.47 3.62
N PRO A 121 1.48 -18.03 2.74
CA PRO A 121 1.13 -17.72 1.36
C PRO A 121 0.62 -18.97 0.65
N HIS A 122 -0.63 -18.92 0.20
CA HIS A 122 -1.21 -19.96 -0.64
C HIS A 122 -0.82 -19.71 -2.10
N TYR A 123 0.43 -20.02 -2.43
CA TYR A 123 0.85 -20.09 -3.83
C TYR A 123 0.13 -21.28 -4.48
N ARG A 124 -0.68 -21.02 -5.50
CA ARG A 124 -1.19 -22.04 -6.42
C ARG A 124 -0.45 -21.94 -7.74
#